data_AF-A0A2V8SVH6-F1
#
_entry.id   AF-A0A2V8SVH6-F1
#
_cell.length_a   1.000
_cell.length_b   1.000
_cell.length_c   1.000
_cell.angle_alpha   90.00
_cell.angle_beta   90.00
_cell.angle_gamma   90.00
#
_symmetry.space_group_name_H-M   'P 1'
#
loop_
_entity.id
_entity.type
_entity.pdbx_description
1 polymer ?
#
loop_
_entity_poly.entity_id
_entity_poly.type
_entity_poly.pdbx_seq_one_letter_code
_entity_poly.pdbx_strand_id
1 'polypeptide(L)'
;MTTRALHRVAGLVMLLPLIGWAVTGAFFFLKPGYSGAYELLQVKTYPLEATMALRTDPSWLEVRVEKTILGEHLLARTSKGWIHIDPHTFEPKPAPSADEIRMLVTDAFSANPARYGRVANVEGNNVTTDTGVRVALDWDRLSLAQRGKDASRIDTIYKIHYTRVERTRRATAP
;
A
#
# COMPACT_ATOMS: atom_id res chain seq x y z
N MET A 1 49.09 5.82 24.33
CA MET A 1 47.74 6.07 24.93
C MET A 1 47.77 5.60 26.38
N THR A 2 47.23 6.37 27.31
CA THR A 2 47.15 5.97 28.73
C THR A 2 45.92 5.08 28.96
N THR A 3 46.01 4.16 29.94
CA THR A 3 44.92 3.21 30.27
C THR A 3 43.59 3.92 30.59
N ARG A 4 43.66 5.12 31.20
CA ARG A 4 42.51 6.00 31.44
C ARG A 4 41.87 6.52 30.15
N ALA A 5 42.67 6.93 29.17
CA ALA A 5 42.16 7.39 27.88
C ALA A 5 41.48 6.22 27.12
N LEU A 6 42.08 5.03 27.17
CA LEU A 6 41.51 3.83 26.56
C LEU A 6 40.16 3.44 27.18
N HIS A 7 40.06 3.43 28.52
CA HIS A 7 38.79 3.16 29.21
C HIS A 7 37.70 4.17 28.88
N ARG A 8 38.04 5.46 28.78
CA ARG A 8 37.10 6.52 28.38
C ARG A 8 36.58 6.31 26.95
N VAL A 9 37.48 6.02 26.01
CA VAL A 9 37.10 5.79 24.61
C VAL A 9 36.26 4.52 24.49
N ALA A 10 36.64 3.44 25.18
CA ALA A 10 35.87 2.20 25.19
C ALA A 10 34.44 2.40 25.75
N GLY A 11 34.30 3.14 26.85
CA GLY A 11 32.99 3.49 27.40
C GLY A 11 32.15 4.34 26.45
N LEU A 12 32.76 5.28 25.74
CA LEU A 12 32.08 6.11 24.74
C LEU A 12 31.61 5.27 23.54
N VAL A 13 32.44 4.33 23.07
CA VAL A 13 32.08 3.40 21.99
C VAL A 13 30.94 2.48 22.42
N MET A 14 30.93 1.99 23.67
CA MET A 14 29.83 1.16 24.19
C MET A 14 28.50 1.91 24.35
N LEU A 15 28.50 3.24 24.37
CA LEU A 15 27.29 4.07 24.41
C LEU A 15 26.67 4.29 23.01
N LEU A 16 27.44 4.11 21.93
CA LEU A 16 26.96 4.33 20.56
C LEU A 16 25.69 3.51 20.22
N PRO A 17 25.57 2.21 20.59
CA PRO A 17 24.36 1.44 20.34
C PRO A 17 23.12 2.02 21.04
N LEU A 18 23.27 2.49 22.28
CA LEU A 18 22.17 3.07 23.05
C LEU A 18 21.72 4.41 22.47
N ILE A 19 22.68 5.26 22.07
CA ILE A 19 22.39 6.53 21.41
C ILE A 19 21.70 6.29 20.06
N GLY A 20 22.20 5.33 19.26
CA GLY A 20 21.57 4.94 18.00
C GLY A 20 20.14 4.42 18.19
N TRP A 21 19.90 3.62 19.22
CA TRP A 21 18.55 3.16 19.57
C TRP A 21 17.62 4.30 19.99
N ALA A 22 18.09 5.24 20.82
CA ALA A 22 17.30 6.38 21.27
C ALA A 22 16.95 7.34 20.10
N VAL A 23 17.90 7.62 19.22
CA VAL A 23 17.68 8.48 18.03
C VAL A 23 16.70 7.83 17.06
N THR A 24 16.82 6.53 16.79
CA THR A 24 15.87 5.81 15.93
C THR A 24 14.49 5.71 16.57
N GLY A 25 14.40 5.49 17.89
CA GLY A 25 13.14 5.54 18.63
C GLY A 25 12.47 6.91 18.58
N ALA A 26 13.23 7.99 18.75
CA ALA A 26 12.74 9.36 18.61
C ALA A 26 12.22 9.65 17.20
N PHE A 27 12.89 9.15 16.16
CA PHE A 27 12.39 9.23 14.78
C PHE A 27 11.02 8.57 14.66
N PHE A 28 10.85 7.33 15.15
CA PHE A 28 9.57 6.62 15.15
C PHE A 28 8.46 7.33 15.94
N PHE A 29 8.83 7.95 17.06
CA PHE A 29 7.89 8.68 17.93
C PHE A 29 7.42 9.99 17.30
N LEU A 30 8.33 10.77 16.73
CA LEU A 30 8.05 12.09 16.15
C LEU A 30 7.35 12.02 14.79
N LYS A 31 7.34 10.85 14.12
CA LYS A 31 6.74 10.62 12.81
C LYS A 31 6.97 11.75 11.79
N PRO A 32 8.20 12.26 11.62
CA PRO A 32 8.45 13.43 10.79
C PRO A 32 8.08 13.15 9.32
N GLY A 33 6.91 13.65 8.89
CA GLY A 33 6.52 13.73 7.48
C GLY A 33 6.15 12.41 6.79
N TYR A 34 6.09 11.27 7.49
CA TYR A 34 5.76 9.98 6.87
C TYR A 34 4.47 9.33 7.35
N SER A 35 3.61 10.05 8.08
CA SER A 35 2.24 9.61 8.36
C SER A 35 1.51 9.18 7.08
N GLY A 36 1.78 9.87 5.97
CA GLY A 36 1.29 9.50 4.64
C GLY A 36 1.67 8.07 4.23
N ALA A 37 2.89 7.58 4.51
CA ALA A 37 3.30 6.23 4.10
C ALA A 37 2.38 5.11 4.64
N TYR A 38 1.64 5.38 5.73
CA TYR A 38 0.67 4.47 6.34
C TYR A 38 -0.79 4.82 6.02
N GLU A 39 -1.04 5.94 5.35
CA GLU A 39 -2.38 6.30 4.89
C GLU A 39 -2.82 5.26 3.85
N LEU A 40 -4.02 4.70 4.03
CA LEU A 40 -4.58 3.75 3.10
C LEU A 40 -5.22 4.53 1.95
N LEU A 41 -4.73 4.31 0.73
CA LEU A 41 -5.41 4.82 -0.46
C LEU A 41 -6.63 3.93 -0.73
N GLN A 42 -7.82 4.52 -0.72
CA GLN A 42 -9.06 3.80 -0.99
C GLN A 42 -9.59 4.21 -2.36
N VAL A 43 -10.29 3.28 -3.02
CA VAL A 43 -11.10 3.62 -4.19
C VAL A 43 -12.22 4.52 -3.72
N LYS A 44 -12.47 5.60 -4.46
CA LYS A 44 -13.56 6.51 -4.14
C LYS A 44 -14.88 5.91 -4.61
N THR A 45 -15.82 5.85 -3.68
CA THR A 45 -17.15 5.28 -3.89
C THR A 45 -18.23 6.36 -3.92
N TYR A 46 -19.31 6.06 -4.62
CA TYR A 46 -20.46 6.93 -4.82
C TYR A 46 -21.74 6.25 -4.31
N PRO A 47 -22.77 7.02 -3.94
CA PRO A 47 -24.06 6.45 -3.57
C PRO A 47 -24.67 5.63 -4.70
N LEU A 48 -25.29 4.50 -4.36
CA LEU A 48 -26.12 3.74 -5.28
C LEU A 48 -27.41 4.53 -5.58
N GLU A 49 -27.77 4.65 -6.84
CA GLU A 49 -28.91 5.49 -7.27
C GLU A 49 -30.19 4.70 -7.49
N ALA A 50 -30.08 3.41 -7.83
CA ALA A 50 -31.22 2.55 -8.13
C ALA A 50 -31.36 1.42 -7.11
N THR A 51 -32.61 1.01 -6.87
CA THR A 51 -32.87 -0.24 -6.15
C THR A 51 -32.49 -1.41 -7.06
N MET A 52 -31.47 -2.16 -6.67
CA MET A 52 -30.97 -3.31 -7.42
C MET A 52 -31.54 -4.61 -6.89
N ALA A 53 -32.11 -5.43 -7.77
CA ALA A 53 -32.50 -6.80 -7.43
C ALA A 53 -31.26 -7.69 -7.44
N LEU A 54 -30.73 -8.00 -6.25
CA LEU A 54 -29.56 -8.86 -6.12
C LEU A 54 -29.96 -10.33 -6.29
N ARG A 55 -29.44 -10.99 -7.33
CA ARG A 55 -29.49 -12.44 -7.44
C ARG A 55 -28.35 -13.01 -6.61
N THR A 56 -28.68 -13.73 -5.53
CA THR A 56 -27.68 -14.36 -4.67
C THR A 56 -27.29 -15.74 -5.19
N ASP A 57 -26.03 -16.11 -4.97
CA ASP A 57 -25.51 -17.44 -5.23
C ASP A 57 -25.14 -18.11 -3.89
N PRO A 58 -25.55 -19.38 -3.63
CA PRO A 58 -25.22 -20.09 -2.39
C PRO A 58 -23.72 -20.26 -2.12
N SER A 59 -22.87 -20.14 -3.14
CA SER A 59 -21.41 -20.20 -3.00
C SER A 59 -20.80 -18.92 -2.44
N TRP A 60 -21.57 -17.82 -2.38
CA TRP A 60 -21.11 -16.54 -1.87
C TRP A 60 -21.19 -16.51 -0.34
N LEU A 61 -20.05 -16.23 0.28
CA LEU A 61 -19.89 -16.06 1.71
C LEU A 61 -20.06 -14.60 2.13
N GLU A 62 -19.76 -13.67 1.23
CA GLU A 62 -19.87 -12.23 1.44
C GLU A 62 -20.19 -11.56 0.10
N VAL A 63 -21.01 -10.50 0.12
CA VAL A 63 -21.34 -9.72 -1.06
C VAL A 63 -21.23 -8.23 -0.75
N ARG A 64 -20.61 -7.48 -1.66
CA ARG A 64 -20.52 -6.02 -1.62
C ARG A 64 -20.97 -5.46 -2.96
N VAL A 65 -21.79 -4.41 -2.90
CA VAL A 65 -22.18 -3.65 -4.08
C VAL A 65 -21.67 -2.24 -3.89
N GLU A 66 -20.82 -1.80 -4.81
CA GLU A 66 -20.14 -0.51 -4.73
C GLU A 66 -20.25 0.21 -6.08
N LYS A 67 -20.39 1.54 -6.06
CA LYS A 67 -20.36 2.37 -7.27
C LYS A 67 -19.08 3.19 -7.27
N THR A 68 -18.36 3.18 -8.38
CA THR A 68 -17.18 4.04 -8.62
C THR A 68 -17.41 4.89 -9.87
N ILE A 69 -16.39 5.65 -10.27
CA ILE A 69 -16.39 6.35 -11.57
C ILE A 69 -16.50 5.40 -12.78
N LEU A 70 -16.18 4.10 -12.60
CA LEU A 70 -16.33 3.06 -13.62
C LEU A 70 -17.74 2.42 -13.66
N GLY A 71 -18.66 2.90 -12.83
CA GLY A 71 -20.01 2.37 -12.70
C GLY A 71 -20.17 1.47 -11.46
N GLU A 72 -21.13 0.56 -11.53
CA GLU A 72 -21.48 -0.33 -10.41
C GLU A 72 -20.69 -1.65 -10.49
N HIS A 73 -20.34 -2.13 -9.30
CA HIS A 73 -19.47 -3.28 -9.08
C HIS A 73 -20.12 -4.23 -8.08
N LEU A 74 -20.22 -5.50 -8.44
CA LEU A 74 -20.64 -6.57 -7.54
C LEU A 74 -19.41 -7.40 -7.18
N LEU A 75 -18.98 -7.33 -5.92
CA LEU A 75 -17.87 -8.10 -5.40
C LEU A 75 -18.42 -9.22 -4.53
N ALA A 76 -18.07 -10.46 -4.84
CA ALA A 76 -18.48 -11.62 -4.05
C ALA A 76 -17.27 -12.37 -3.52
N ARG A 77 -17.32 -12.77 -2.25
CA ARG A 77 -16.31 -13.65 -1.65
C ARG A 77 -16.81 -15.07 -1.70
N THR A 78 -16.02 -15.96 -2.30
CA THR A 78 -16.27 -17.40 -2.34
C THR A 78 -15.25 -18.14 -1.47
N SER A 79 -15.37 -19.46 -1.39
CA SER A 79 -14.35 -20.31 -0.76
C SER A 79 -12.98 -20.25 -1.44
N LYS A 80 -12.91 -19.87 -2.73
CA LYS A 80 -11.66 -19.77 -3.50
C LYS A 80 -11.02 -18.39 -3.47
N GLY A 81 -11.76 -17.36 -3.08
CA GLY A 81 -11.29 -15.98 -3.11
C GLY A 81 -12.39 -15.00 -3.50
N TRP A 82 -11.98 -13.75 -3.75
CA TRP A 82 -12.87 -12.72 -4.26
C TRP A 82 -13.06 -12.88 -5.76
N ILE A 83 -14.26 -12.57 -6.23
CA ILE A 83 -14.60 -12.47 -7.64
C ILE A 83 -15.32 -11.15 -7.87
N HIS A 84 -15.00 -10.50 -8.99
CA HIS A 84 -15.65 -9.28 -9.44
C HIS A 84 -16.65 -9.63 -10.54
N ILE A 85 -17.88 -9.21 -10.36
CA ILE A 85 -19.04 -9.53 -11.20
C ILE A 85 -19.67 -8.21 -11.67
N ASP A 86 -20.19 -8.21 -12.89
CA ASP A 86 -21.05 -7.13 -13.35
C ASP A 86 -22.45 -7.28 -12.73
N PRO A 87 -22.96 -6.27 -12.01
CA PRO A 87 -24.25 -6.37 -11.31
C PRO A 87 -25.46 -6.51 -12.23
N HIS A 88 -25.33 -6.19 -13.53
CA HIS A 88 -26.44 -6.25 -14.47
C HIS A 88 -26.45 -7.57 -15.26
N THR A 89 -25.29 -8.09 -15.63
CA THR A 89 -25.19 -9.34 -16.40
C THR A 89 -24.95 -10.58 -15.53
N PHE A 90 -24.46 -10.40 -14.30
CA PHE A 90 -24.01 -11.46 -13.40
C PHE A 90 -22.85 -12.31 -13.97
N GLU A 91 -22.11 -11.77 -14.93
CA GLU A 91 -20.91 -12.38 -15.48
C GLU A 91 -19.65 -11.82 -14.83
N PRO A 92 -18.53 -12.57 -14.81
CA PRO A 92 -17.25 -12.06 -14.34
C PRO A 92 -16.89 -10.76 -15.05
N LYS A 93 -16.62 -9.70 -14.28
CA LYS A 93 -16.25 -8.40 -14.85
C LYS A 93 -14.84 -8.50 -15.43
N PRO A 94 -14.62 -8.17 -16.70
CA PRO A 94 -13.30 -8.24 -17.31
C PRO A 94 -12.32 -7.32 -16.57
N ALA A 95 -11.03 -7.62 -16.69
CA ALA A 95 -9.99 -6.74 -16.17
C ALA A 95 -10.11 -5.35 -16.84
N PRO A 96 -9.90 -4.27 -16.08
CA PRO A 96 -10.07 -2.91 -16.59
C PRO A 96 -8.95 -2.57 -17.57
N SER A 97 -9.28 -1.75 -18.55
CA SER A 97 -8.30 -1.17 -19.47
C SER A 97 -7.40 -0.17 -18.76
N ALA A 98 -6.25 0.17 -19.37
CA ALA A 98 -5.32 1.15 -18.81
C ALA A 98 -5.96 2.53 -18.58
N ASP A 99 -6.90 2.93 -19.45
CA ASP A 99 -7.63 4.19 -19.33
C ASP A 99 -8.63 4.17 -18.16
N GLU A 100 -9.33 3.05 -17.97
CA GLU A 100 -10.23 2.86 -16.82
C GLU A 100 -9.45 2.84 -15.50
N ILE A 101 -8.29 2.16 -15.45
CA ILE A 101 -7.39 2.18 -14.29
C ILE A 101 -6.94 3.61 -14.01
N ARG A 102 -6.51 4.34 -15.04
CA ARG A 102 -6.10 5.75 -14.91
C ARG A 102 -7.25 6.58 -14.34
N MET A 103 -8.47 6.41 -14.83
CA MET A 103 -9.64 7.15 -14.36
C MET A 103 -9.96 6.84 -12.90
N LEU A 104 -10.01 5.55 -12.53
CA LEU A 104 -10.26 5.08 -11.16
C LEU A 104 -9.23 5.62 -10.16
N VAL A 105 -7.94 5.50 -10.50
CA VAL A 105 -6.85 5.94 -9.63
C VAL A 105 -6.77 7.46 -9.54
N THR A 106 -7.03 8.17 -10.63
CA THR A 106 -7.08 9.64 -10.62
C THR A 106 -8.22 10.15 -9.75
N ASP A 107 -9.38 9.50 -9.79
CA ASP A 107 -10.48 9.84 -8.90
C ASP A 107 -10.14 9.58 -7.42
N ALA A 108 -9.49 8.45 -7.11
CA ALA A 108 -8.98 8.17 -5.76
C ALA A 108 -7.97 9.22 -5.27
N PHE A 109 -7.11 9.75 -6.16
CA PHE A 109 -6.14 10.79 -5.82
C PHE A 109 -6.76 12.14 -5.45
N SER A 110 -8.04 12.38 -5.78
CA SER A 110 -8.75 13.60 -5.39
C SER A 110 -8.81 13.81 -3.87
N ALA A 111 -8.66 12.73 -3.07
CA ALA A 111 -8.57 12.81 -1.61
C ALA A 111 -7.28 13.50 -1.13
N ASN A 112 -6.17 13.39 -1.87
CA ASN A 112 -4.90 14.05 -1.53
C ASN A 112 -4.06 14.37 -2.78
N PRO A 113 -4.44 15.39 -3.56
CA PRO A 113 -3.79 15.71 -4.84
C PRO A 113 -2.32 16.12 -4.66
N ALA A 114 -1.99 16.81 -3.56
CA ALA A 114 -0.64 17.28 -3.28
C ALA A 114 0.37 16.13 -3.14
N ARG A 115 -0.08 14.96 -2.67
CA ARG A 115 0.75 13.79 -2.48
C ARG A 115 0.93 12.97 -3.74
N TYR A 116 -0.18 12.70 -4.43
CA TYR A 116 -0.17 11.76 -5.56
C TYR A 116 0.17 12.43 -6.88
N GLY A 117 -0.08 13.74 -7.02
CA GLY A 117 0.17 14.45 -8.26
C GLY A 117 -0.63 13.86 -9.41
N ARG A 118 0.04 13.57 -10.53
CA ARG A 118 -0.59 13.04 -11.74
C ARG A 118 -0.10 11.63 -12.06
N VAL A 119 -0.96 10.87 -12.75
CA VAL A 119 -0.59 9.55 -13.28
C VAL A 119 0.41 9.71 -14.43
N ALA A 120 1.65 9.27 -14.22
CA ALA A 120 2.70 9.31 -15.21
C ALA A 120 2.64 8.07 -16.13
N ASN A 121 2.45 6.88 -15.56
CA ASN A 121 2.45 5.61 -16.30
C ASN A 121 1.45 4.60 -15.72
N VAL A 122 0.91 3.74 -16.58
CA VAL A 122 0.04 2.60 -16.22
C VAL A 122 0.55 1.36 -16.94
N GLU A 123 0.92 0.34 -16.18
CA GLU A 123 1.44 -0.95 -16.68
C GLU A 123 0.69 -2.10 -16.01
N GLY A 124 -0.22 -2.74 -16.75
CA GLY A 124 -1.17 -3.69 -16.18
C GLY A 124 -1.96 -3.04 -15.05
N ASN A 125 -1.94 -3.64 -13.87
CA ASN A 125 -2.63 -3.11 -12.69
C ASN A 125 -1.77 -2.15 -11.85
N ASN A 126 -0.58 -1.77 -12.32
CA ASN A 126 0.32 -0.89 -11.59
C ASN A 126 0.33 0.52 -12.20
N VAL A 127 0.24 1.52 -11.34
CA VAL A 127 0.24 2.93 -11.67
C VAL A 127 1.43 3.61 -11.01
N THR A 128 2.16 4.41 -11.78
CA THR A 128 3.25 5.25 -11.24
C THR A 128 2.88 6.72 -11.43
N THR A 129 3.06 7.51 -10.37
CA THR A 129 2.79 8.95 -10.39
C THR A 129 4.05 9.78 -10.67
N ASP A 130 3.87 11.04 -11.04
CA ASP A 130 4.97 12.00 -11.21
C ASP A 130 5.67 12.35 -9.88
N THR A 131 5.00 12.17 -8.74
CA THR A 131 5.60 12.25 -7.40
C THR A 131 6.41 11.01 -7.02
N GLY A 132 6.41 9.98 -7.85
CA GLY A 132 7.13 8.72 -7.62
C GLY A 132 6.43 7.75 -6.68
N VAL A 133 5.13 7.94 -6.43
CA VAL A 133 4.29 6.97 -5.73
C VAL A 133 3.91 5.86 -6.71
N ARG A 134 3.99 4.62 -6.24
CA ARG A 134 3.48 3.45 -6.97
C ARG A 134 2.19 2.98 -6.33
N VAL A 135 1.20 2.68 -7.15
CA VAL A 135 -0.11 2.18 -6.75
C VAL A 135 -0.38 0.88 -7.50
N ALA A 136 -0.86 -0.14 -6.81
CA ALA A 136 -1.28 -1.40 -7.40
C ALA A 136 -2.78 -1.58 -7.17
N LEU A 137 -3.50 -1.93 -8.23
CA LEU A 137 -4.92 -2.24 -8.22
C LEU A 137 -5.13 -3.75 -8.06
N ASP A 138 -5.82 -4.14 -7.00
CA ASP A 138 -6.45 -5.45 -6.88
C ASP A 138 -7.88 -5.32 -7.42
N TRP A 139 -8.09 -5.79 -8.65
CA TRP A 139 -9.38 -5.65 -9.35
C TRP A 139 -10.48 -6.50 -8.72
N ASP A 140 -10.16 -7.72 -8.29
CA ASP A 140 -11.14 -8.64 -7.71
C ASP A 140 -11.68 -8.14 -6.38
N ARG A 141 -10.90 -7.31 -5.67
CA ARG A 141 -11.28 -6.69 -4.40
C ARG A 141 -11.62 -5.22 -4.49
N LEU A 142 -11.49 -4.63 -5.69
CA LEU A 142 -11.62 -3.19 -5.92
C LEU A 142 -10.84 -2.36 -4.89
N SER A 143 -9.55 -2.70 -4.70
CA SER A 143 -8.73 -2.07 -3.66
C SER A 143 -7.40 -1.56 -4.22
N LEU A 144 -6.90 -0.48 -3.62
CA LEU A 144 -5.64 0.15 -4.00
C LEU A 144 -4.60 -0.05 -2.91
N ALA A 145 -3.46 -0.60 -3.28
CA ALA A 145 -2.28 -0.67 -2.44
C ALA A 145 -1.27 0.37 -2.91
N GLN A 146 -0.62 1.07 -1.99
CA GLN A 146 0.34 2.11 -2.35
C GLN A 146 1.71 1.93 -1.70
N ARG A 147 2.73 2.42 -2.40
CA ARG A 147 4.10 2.49 -1.93
C ARG A 147 4.69 3.84 -2.32
N GLY A 148 4.89 4.70 -1.31
CA GLY A 148 5.54 6.00 -1.49
C GLY A 148 7.06 5.90 -1.55
N LYS A 149 7.70 6.97 -2.04
CA LYS A 149 9.18 7.12 -2.07
C LYS A 149 9.82 6.91 -0.68
N ASP A 150 9.17 7.44 0.36
CA ASP A 150 9.71 7.42 1.72
C ASP A 150 9.54 6.08 2.45
N ALA A 151 8.67 5.20 1.96
CA ALA A 151 8.48 3.86 2.54
C ALA A 151 9.78 3.04 2.54
N SER A 152 10.65 3.25 1.55
CA SER A 152 11.97 2.59 1.48
C SER A 152 12.95 3.07 2.56
N ARG A 153 12.94 4.37 2.88
CA ARG A 153 13.78 4.98 3.92
C ARG A 153 13.32 4.57 5.31
N ILE A 154 12.00 4.56 5.52
CA ILE A 154 11.39 4.12 6.78
C ILE A 154 11.66 2.65 7.03
N ASP A 155 11.53 1.79 6.01
CA ASP A 155 11.84 0.36 6.12
C ASP A 155 13.32 0.14 6.50
N THR A 156 14.23 0.96 5.98
CA THR A 156 15.65 0.91 6.36
C THR A 156 15.87 1.29 7.83
N ILE A 157 15.26 2.39 8.28
CA ILE A 157 15.35 2.83 9.69
C ILE A 157 14.69 1.81 10.62
N TYR A 158 13.60 1.18 10.18
CA TYR A 158 12.90 0.12 10.91
C TYR A 158 13.79 -1.12 11.07
N LYS A 159 14.46 -1.55 10.00
CA LYS A 159 15.43 -2.66 10.04
C LYS A 159 16.58 -2.39 11.01
N ILE A 160 17.08 -1.15 11.05
CA ILE A 160 18.12 -0.74 12.00
C ILE A 160 17.57 -0.76 13.44
N HIS A 161 16.39 -0.21 13.67
CA HIS A 161 15.80 -0.08 15.01
C HIS A 161 15.42 -1.43 15.64
N TYR A 162 14.90 -2.36 14.84
CA TYR A 162 14.53 -3.71 15.28
C TYR A 162 15.63 -4.75 15.06
N THR A 163 16.86 -4.32 14.74
CA THR A 163 18.02 -5.21 14.52
C THR A 163 17.72 -6.40 13.60
N ARG A 164 16.91 -6.18 12.55
CA ARG A 164 16.63 -7.20 11.54
C ARG A 164 17.80 -7.25 10.56
N VAL A 165 18.83 -8.00 10.93
CA VAL A 165 19.91 -8.40 10.00
C VAL A 165 19.33 -9.47 9.08
N GLU A 166 18.85 -9.05 7.92
CA GLU A 166 18.56 -9.97 6.83
C GLU A 166 19.90 -10.59 6.40
N ARG A 167 20.24 -11.77 6.93
CA ARG A 167 21.31 -12.59 6.34
C ARG A 167 20.82 -12.93 4.95
N THR A 168 21.36 -12.23 3.95
CA THR A 168 21.21 -12.55 2.53
C THR A 168 21.72 -13.99 2.33
N ARG A 169 20.85 -14.99 2.47
CA ARG A 169 21.11 -16.30 1.90
C ARG A 169 21.00 -16.12 0.40
N ARG A 170 22.14 -15.91 -0.27
CA ARG A 170 22.28 -16.30 -1.67
C ARG A 170 21.95 -17.79 -1.70
N ALA A 171 20.75 -18.13 -2.15
CA ALA A 171 20.46 -19.47 -2.59
C ALA A 171 21.27 -19.71 -3.86
N THR A 172 22.37 -20.44 -3.72
CA THR A 172 22.90 -21.26 -4.80
C THR A 172 21.83 -22.30 -5.15
N ALA A 173 21.33 -22.23 -6.38
CA ALA A 173 20.54 -23.26 -7.00
C ALA A 173 21.36 -24.56 -7.16
N PRO A 174 20.72 -25.73 -7.08
CA PRO A 174 20.88 -26.79 -8.05
C PRO A 174 19.78 -26.71 -9.13
#